data_AF-A0A3D5ZAQ9-F1
#
_entry.id   AF-A0A3D5ZAQ9-F1
#
_cell.length_a   1.000
_cell.length_b   1.000
_cell.length_c   1.000
_cell.angle_alpha   90.00
_cell.angle_beta   90.00
_cell.angle_gamma   90.00
#
_symmetry.space_group_name_H-M   'P 1'
#
loop_
_entity.id
_entity.type
_entity.pdbx_description
1 polymer ?
#
loop_
_entity_poly.entity_id
_entity_poly.type
_entity_poly.pdbx_seq_one_letter_code
_entity_poly.pdbx_strand_id
1 'polypeptide(L)'
;MDNNDIFKKLRVALKYRDDDIQRIVKMAGMDITKSELGAIFRNEDHPKYMPCGDQLLRNFLNGLIIEKRGPMPDKRIDHKPTARPTDKPKRQGTGSPLSGRISRK
;
A
#
# COMPACT_ATOMS: atom_id res chain seq x y z
N MET A 1 -5.46 -20.19 -6.81
CA MET A 1 -4.30 -19.42 -7.27
C MET A 1 -4.25 -18.16 -6.44
N ASP A 2 -3.38 -18.15 -5.44
CA ASP A 2 -3.18 -17.03 -4.52
C ASP A 2 -1.94 -16.21 -4.89
N ASN A 3 -1.58 -15.24 -4.06
CA ASN A 3 -0.38 -14.43 -4.27
C ASN A 3 0.91 -15.24 -4.18
N ASN A 4 0.97 -16.26 -3.30
CA ASN A 4 2.12 -17.14 -3.17
C ASN A 4 2.35 -17.93 -4.46
N ASP A 5 1.29 -18.46 -5.08
CA ASP A 5 1.32 -19.16 -6.36
C ASP A 5 1.82 -18.27 -7.48
N ILE A 6 1.30 -17.04 -7.57
CA ILE A 6 1.75 -16.05 -8.56
C ILE A 6 3.24 -15.78 -8.37
N PHE A 7 3.66 -15.52 -7.13
CA PHE A 7 5.05 -15.18 -6.84
C PHE A 7 6.00 -16.35 -7.12
N LYS A 8 5.62 -17.57 -6.72
CA LYS A 8 6.36 -18.81 -7.03
C LYS A 8 6.51 -19.00 -8.54
N LYS A 9 5.42 -18.83 -9.31
CA LYS A 9 5.44 -18.95 -10.78
C LYS A 9 6.36 -17.92 -11.42
N LEU A 10 6.32 -16.66 -10.98
CA LEU A 10 7.20 -15.60 -11.49
C LEU A 10 8.66 -15.87 -11.18
N ARG A 11 8.98 -16.35 -9.97
CA ARG A 11 10.34 -16.75 -9.60
C ARG A 11 10.89 -17.81 -10.56
N VAL A 12 10.12 -18.87 -10.80
CA VAL A 12 10.53 -19.99 -11.66
C VAL A 12 10.61 -19.56 -13.13
N ALA A 13 9.60 -18.85 -13.64
CA ALA A 13 9.54 -18.39 -15.03
C ALA A 13 10.73 -17.49 -15.40
N LEU A 14 11.14 -16.62 -14.48
CA LEU A 14 12.25 -15.68 -14.68
C LEU A 14 13.60 -16.22 -14.18
N LYS A 15 13.64 -17.46 -13.66
CA LYS A 15 14.82 -18.12 -13.09
C LYS A 15 15.52 -17.31 -12.00
N TYR A 16 14.76 -16.58 -11.19
CA TYR A 16 15.31 -15.76 -10.12
C TYR A 16 15.65 -16.57 -8.86
N ARG A 17 16.79 -16.22 -8.26
CA ARG A 17 17.20 -16.68 -6.94
C ARG A 17 16.71 -15.70 -5.88
N ASP A 18 16.78 -16.11 -4.61
CA ASP A 18 16.31 -15.27 -3.49
C ASP A 18 17.04 -13.92 -3.43
N ASP A 19 18.34 -13.89 -3.75
CA ASP A 19 19.14 -12.66 -3.83
C ASP A 19 18.65 -11.70 -4.93
N ASP A 20 18.23 -12.23 -6.08
CA ASP A 20 17.68 -11.43 -7.17
C ASP A 20 16.34 -10.80 -6.75
N ILE A 21 15.49 -11.59 -6.10
CA ILE A 21 14.20 -11.12 -5.60
C ILE A 21 14.40 -10.01 -4.57
N GLN A 22 15.33 -10.16 -3.63
CA GLN A 22 15.67 -9.10 -2.68
C GLN A 22 16.09 -7.81 -3.39
N ARG A 23 16.98 -7.92 -4.37
CA ARG A 23 17.44 -6.76 -5.15
C ARG A 23 16.27 -6.07 -5.86
N ILE A 24 15.37 -6.84 -6.47
CA ILE A 24 14.20 -6.34 -7.20
C ILE A 24 13.22 -5.63 -6.27
N VAL A 25 12.86 -6.25 -5.14
CA VAL A 25 11.93 -5.64 -4.16
C VAL A 25 12.54 -4.36 -3.57
N LYS A 26 13.86 -4.35 -3.35
CA LYS A 26 14.61 -3.18 -2.88
C LYS A 26 14.57 -2.00 -3.85
N MET A 27 14.57 -2.24 -5.15
CA MET A 27 14.40 -1.16 -6.15
C MET A 27 13.05 -0.45 -6.02
N ALA A 28 12.02 -1.14 -5.53
CA ALA A 28 10.70 -0.56 -5.27
C ALA A 28 10.58 0.10 -3.87
N GLY A 29 11.67 0.19 -3.12
CA GLY A 29 11.70 0.83 -1.80
C GLY A 29 11.20 -0.05 -0.65
N MET A 30 11.22 -1.37 -0.81
CA MET A 30 10.88 -2.33 0.23
C MET A 30 12.06 -3.29 0.45
N ASP A 31 12.38 -3.61 1.70
CA ASP A 31 13.36 -4.66 2.01
C ASP A 31 12.62 -5.94 2.42
N ILE A 32 13.22 -7.09 2.09
CA ILE A 32 12.74 -8.40 2.51
C ILE A 32 13.93 -9.30 2.83
N THR A 33 13.83 -10.09 3.89
CA THR A 33 14.90 -10.99 4.32
C THR A 33 14.80 -12.36 3.64
N LYS A 34 15.89 -13.14 3.67
CA LYS A 34 15.90 -14.52 3.12
C LYS A 34 14.94 -15.43 3.87
N SER A 35 14.81 -15.22 5.18
CA SER A 35 13.91 -15.99 6.04
C SER A 35 12.44 -15.78 5.68
N GLU A 36 12.04 -14.53 5.39
CA GLU A 36 10.68 -14.18 4.97
C GLU A 36 10.37 -14.74 3.58
N LEU A 37 11.28 -14.60 2.61
CA LEU A 37 11.12 -15.22 1.30
C LEU A 37 10.96 -16.75 1.41
N GLY A 38 11.78 -17.38 2.26
CA GLY A 38 11.66 -18.80 2.54
C GLY A 38 10.31 -19.18 3.16
N ALA A 39 9.72 -18.33 4.00
CA ALA A 39 8.38 -18.55 4.56
C ALA A 39 7.28 -18.46 3.50
N ILE A 40 7.39 -17.50 2.57
CA ILE A 40 6.44 -17.29 1.48
C ILE A 40 6.46 -18.45 0.46
N PHE A 41 7.65 -18.99 0.18
CA PHE A 41 7.79 -20.06 -0.80
C PHE A 41 7.56 -21.48 -0.27
N ARG A 42 7.28 -21.63 1.03
CA ARG A 42 6.89 -22.92 1.62
C ARG A 42 5.51 -23.38 1.15
N ASN A 43 5.22 -24.66 1.40
CA ASN A 43 3.87 -25.20 1.25
C ASN A 43 2.98 -24.68 2.37
N GLU A 44 1.69 -24.56 2.10
CA GLU A 44 0.69 -24.02 3.02
C GLU A 44 0.62 -24.80 4.35
N ASP A 45 0.84 -26.11 4.31
CA ASP A 45 0.84 -26.99 5.48
C ASP A 45 2.08 -26.84 6.39
N HIS A 46 3.08 -26.05 5.99
CA HIS A 46 4.30 -25.91 6.77
C HIS A 46 4.07 -24.96 7.97
N PRO A 47 4.53 -25.28 9.20
CA PRO A 47 4.34 -24.44 10.39
C PRO A 47 5.01 -23.05 10.36
N LYS A 48 5.74 -22.75 9.29
CA LYS A 48 6.44 -21.48 9.04
C LYS A 48 6.07 -20.92 7.67
N TYR A 49 4.95 -21.37 7.12
CA TYR A 49 4.34 -20.81 5.95
C TYR A 49 3.85 -19.41 6.26
N MET A 50 4.05 -18.49 5.33
CA MET A 50 3.52 -17.14 5.44
C MET A 50 2.82 -16.77 4.13
N PRO A 51 1.56 -16.29 4.18
CA PRO A 51 0.91 -15.79 2.99
C PRO A 51 1.64 -14.56 2.44
N CYS A 52 1.75 -14.49 1.12
CA CYS A 52 2.33 -13.37 0.39
C CYS A 52 1.31 -12.24 0.36
N GLY A 53 1.58 -11.17 1.11
CA GLY A 53 0.74 -9.97 1.08
C GLY A 53 0.75 -9.28 -0.28
N ASP A 54 -0.35 -8.62 -0.61
CA ASP A 54 -0.49 -7.83 -1.85
C ASP A 54 0.59 -6.76 -1.97
N GLN A 55 1.01 -6.18 -0.84
CA GLN A 55 2.03 -5.14 -0.79
C GLN A 55 3.39 -5.67 -1.29
N LEU A 56 3.77 -6.89 -0.89
CA LEU A 56 5.01 -7.50 -1.33
C LEU A 56 4.97 -7.81 -2.81
N LEU A 57 3.89 -8.44 -3.28
CA LEU A 57 3.74 -8.78 -4.69
C LEU A 57 3.73 -7.52 -5.57
N ARG A 58 3.04 -6.46 -5.14
CA ARG A 58 3.04 -5.15 -5.81
C ARG A 58 4.44 -4.57 -5.93
N ASN A 59 5.21 -4.56 -4.84
CA ASN A 59 6.57 -4.02 -4.85
C ASN A 59 7.51 -4.86 -5.70
N PHE A 60 7.38 -6.19 -5.67
CA PHE A 60 8.12 -7.06 -6.58
C PHE A 60 7.82 -6.73 -8.04
N LEU A 61 6.54 -6.60 -8.43
CA LEU A 61 6.15 -6.25 -9.80
C LEU A 61 6.64 -4.85 -10.21
N ASN A 62 6.56 -3.86 -9.31
CA ASN A 62 7.14 -2.53 -9.56
C ASN A 62 8.66 -2.59 -9.71
N GLY A 63 9.34 -3.39 -8.88
CA GLY A 63 10.77 -3.66 -9.00
C GLY A 63 11.13 -4.30 -10.33
N LEU A 64 10.31 -5.24 -10.84
CA LEU A 64 10.51 -5.85 -12.15
C LEU A 64 10.40 -4.83 -13.28
N ILE A 65 9.46 -3.88 -13.17
CA ILE A 65 9.35 -2.78 -14.14
C ILE A 65 10.64 -1.97 -14.14
N ILE A 66 11.17 -1.60 -12.97
CA ILE A 66 12.41 -0.83 -12.84
C ILE A 66 13.59 -1.62 -13.42
N GLU A 67 13.73 -2.91 -13.09
CA GLU A 67 14.85 -3.75 -13.56
C GLU A 67 14.82 -3.98 -15.08
N LYS A 68 13.62 -4.13 -15.69
CA LYS A 68 13.50 -4.48 -17.11
C LYS A 68 13.29 -3.29 -18.04
N ARG A 69 12.69 -2.20 -17.55
CA ARG A 69 12.33 -1.03 -18.37
C ARG A 69 13.05 0.25 -17.93
N GLY A 70 13.74 0.23 -16.80
CA GLY A 70 14.32 1.41 -16.18
C GLY A 70 13.33 2.13 -15.25
N PRO A 71 13.81 3.12 -14.47
CA PRO A 71 12.98 3.86 -13.54
C PRO A 71 11.86 4.59 -14.29
N MET A 72 10.60 4.35 -13.88
CA MET A 72 9.49 5.14 -14.41
C MET A 72 9.63 6.59 -13.94
N PRO A 73 9.36 7.58 -14.81
CA PRO A 73 9.27 8.97 -14.38
C PRO A 73 8.17 9.10 -13.32
N ASP A 74 8.40 9.96 -12.34
CA ASP A 74 7.51 10.11 -11.19
C ASP A 74 6.14 10.66 -11.64
N LYS A 75 5.12 9.79 -11.66
CA LYS A 75 3.73 10.14 -12.00
C LYS A 75 3.09 11.13 -11.01
N ARG A 76 3.74 11.45 -9.88
CA ARG A 76 3.30 12.51 -8.96
C ARG A 76 3.50 13.90 -9.55
N ILE A 77 4.36 14.06 -10.55
CA ILE A 77 4.53 15.34 -11.27
C ILE A 77 3.24 15.69 -12.03
N ASP A 78 2.49 14.69 -12.50
CA ASP A 78 1.31 14.89 -13.37
C ASP A 78 -0.01 14.96 -12.59
N HIS A 79 -0.02 14.49 -11.33
CA HIS A 79 -1.16 14.63 -10.45
C HIS A 79 -0.96 15.88 -9.58
N LYS A 80 -1.30 17.05 -10.12
CA LYS A 80 -1.66 18.21 -9.29
C LYS A 80 -2.53 17.68 -8.15
N PRO A 81 -2.26 17.99 -6.87
CA PRO A 81 -3.16 17.59 -5.80
C PRO A 81 -4.54 18.16 -6.14
N THR A 82 -5.42 17.30 -6.64
CA THR A 82 -6.85 17.58 -6.65
C THR A 82 -7.18 17.63 -5.19
N ALA A 83 -7.23 18.84 -4.66
CA ALA A 83 -7.75 19.13 -3.34
C ALA A 83 -8.98 18.24 -3.18
N ARG A 84 -8.95 17.33 -2.19
CA ARG A 84 -10.19 16.79 -1.68
C ARG A 84 -11.09 18.00 -1.42
N PRO A 85 -12.33 18.05 -1.93
CA PRO A 85 -13.27 19.06 -1.49
C PRO A 85 -13.35 18.89 0.02
N THR A 86 -12.74 19.80 0.76
CA THR A 86 -13.00 19.93 2.18
C THR A 86 -14.43 20.39 2.25
N ASP A 87 -15.35 19.47 2.51
CA ASP A 87 -16.72 19.81 2.82
C ASP A 87 -16.72 20.64 4.12
N LYS A 88 -16.76 21.95 3.95
CA LYS A 88 -17.18 22.95 4.92
C LYS A 88 -17.98 23.98 4.12
N PRO A 89 -19.10 24.54 4.61
CA PRO A 89 -19.47 24.69 6.02
C PRO A 89 -20.97 24.52 6.34
N LYS A 90 -21.33 24.26 7.61
CA LYS A 90 -22.61 24.77 8.14
C LYS A 90 -22.41 25.42 9.50
N ARG A 91 -22.21 26.73 9.46
CA ARG A 91 -22.48 27.62 10.60
C ARG A 91 -23.99 27.73 10.75
N GLN A 92 -24.52 27.26 11.88
CA GLN A 92 -25.80 27.64 12.47
C GLN A 92 -25.57 27.66 13.98
N GLY A 93 -25.93 28.67 14.76
CA GLY A 93 -26.54 29.95 14.49
C GLY A 93 -26.31 30.83 15.72
N THR A 94 -26.16 32.12 15.47
CA THR A 94 -26.17 33.22 16.43
C THR A 94 -27.34 33.14 17.40
N GLY A 95 -27.12 33.55 18.65
CA GLY A 95 -28.17 33.65 19.65
C GLY A 95 -29.17 34.79 19.43
N SER A 96 -30.14 34.78 20.36
CA SER A 96 -31.13 35.81 20.71
C SER A 96 -32.43 35.82 19.86
N PRO A 97 -33.60 36.33 20.35
CA PRO A 97 -33.85 37.09 21.59
C PRO A 97 -35.18 36.80 22.37
N LEU A 98 -35.19 37.29 23.64
CA LEU A 98 -36.25 38.06 24.35
C LEU A 98 -37.62 37.48 24.79
N SER A 99 -38.00 37.96 25.99
CA SER A 99 -39.35 38.24 26.55
C SER A 99 -39.93 37.16 27.48
N GLY A 100 -40.39 37.41 28.72
CA GLY A 100 -40.56 38.63 29.52
C GLY A 100 -41.43 38.34 30.76
N ARG A 101 -41.42 39.26 31.75
CA ARG A 101 -42.26 39.34 32.99
C ARG A 101 -41.96 38.24 34.03
N ILE A 102 -41.97 38.49 35.34
CA ILE A 102 -43.04 39.09 36.16
C ILE A 102 -42.45 39.70 37.45
N SER A 103 -42.95 40.89 37.77
CA SER A 103 -42.90 41.59 39.07
C SER A 103 -43.47 40.78 40.23
N ARG A 104 -42.88 40.87 41.44
CA ARG A 104 -43.56 41.42 42.65
C ARG A 104 -42.81 41.15 43.96
N LYS A 105 -42.81 42.22 44.77
CA LYS A 105 -42.70 42.33 46.24
C LYS A 105 -41.37 42.04 46.91
#